data_AF-A0A931SFA9-F1
#
_entry.id   AF-A0A931SFA9-F1
#
_cell.length_a   1.000
_cell.length_b   1.000
_cell.length_c   1.000
_cell.angle_alpha   90.00
_cell.angle_beta   90.00
_cell.angle_gamma   90.00
#
_symmetry.space_group_name_H-M   'P 1'
#
loop_
_entity.id
_entity.type
_entity.pdbx_description
1 polymer ?
#
loop_
_entity_poly.entity_id
_entity_poly.type
_entity_poly.pdbx_seq_one_letter_code
_entity_poly.pdbx_strand_id
1 'polypeptide(L)'
;MEATRQLRQDHDLLRKKLILLESALQVAPEARFVLREMCFSLQRLLHDHIVRETPVLERCAQRDRIADHQDTRSLVRTVNELLLSGMRASMPTVVLWLSKLIELLREQMAQQERAMVDALEQAASAPPVEVPTDISGGMSVNEILQRYPKTQRLFEHLHINRLQEGYESVDEVAWHHGMDVSQFLEQLRQAATSFAS
;
A
#
# COMPACT_ATOMS: atom_id res chain seq x y z
N MET A 1 0.67 11.18 3.61
CA MET A 1 1.81 11.12 4.55
C MET A 1 1.71 9.96 5.54
N GLU A 2 0.53 9.58 6.03
CA GLU A 2 0.40 8.42 6.94
C GLU A 2 0.65 7.06 6.25
N ALA A 3 0.17 6.87 5.02
CA ALA A 3 0.38 5.61 4.27
C ALA A 3 1.87 5.32 3.98
N THR A 4 2.68 6.34 3.69
CA THR A 4 4.13 6.19 3.48
C THR A 4 4.86 5.90 4.79
N ARG A 5 4.36 6.40 5.93
CA ARG A 5 4.86 6.07 7.27
C ARG A 5 4.59 4.60 7.61
N GLN A 6 3.40 4.09 7.30
CA GLN A 6 3.03 2.70 7.52
C GLN A 6 3.90 1.74 6.69
N LEU A 7 4.20 2.06 5.43
CA LEU A 7 5.11 1.25 4.60
C LEU A 7 6.54 1.20 5.15
N ARG A 8 7.06 2.32 5.67
CA ARG A 8 8.37 2.32 6.35
C ARG A 8 8.38 1.42 7.58
N GLN A 9 7.32 1.43 8.38
CA GLN A 9 7.18 0.53 9.52
C GLN A 9 7.14 -0.95 9.10
N ASP A 10 6.45 -1.26 8.01
CA ASP A 10 6.41 -2.60 7.44
C ASP A 10 7.81 -3.05 6.99
N HIS A 11 8.57 -2.18 6.31
CA HIS A 11 9.96 -2.47 5.91
C HIS A 11 10.87 -2.69 7.12
N ASP A 12 10.76 -1.88 8.16
CA ASP A 12 11.53 -2.07 9.40
C ASP A 12 11.22 -3.39 10.09
N LEU A 13 9.95 -3.79 10.09
CA LEU A 13 9.53 -5.09 10.62
C LEU A 13 10.04 -6.25 9.76
N LEU A 14 9.96 -6.13 8.43
CA LEU A 14 10.51 -7.10 7.48
C LEU A 14 12.02 -7.26 7.69
N ARG A 15 12.79 -6.16 7.76
CA ARG A 15 14.24 -6.20 8.04
C ARG A 15 14.56 -6.99 9.30
N LYS A 16 13.85 -6.70 10.41
CA LYS A 16 14.03 -7.43 11.67
C LYS A 16 13.77 -8.93 11.52
N LYS A 17 12.70 -9.30 10.79
CA LYS A 17 12.38 -10.71 10.51
C LYS A 17 13.44 -11.39 9.65
N LEU A 18 13.99 -10.72 8.64
CA LEU A 18 15.05 -11.25 7.80
C LEU A 18 16.36 -11.47 8.58
N ILE A 19 16.75 -10.55 9.47
CA ILE A 19 17.93 -10.73 10.33
C ILE A 19 17.79 -11.97 11.23
N LEU A 20 16.61 -12.14 11.84
CA LEU A 20 16.33 -13.34 12.63
C LEU A 20 16.39 -14.60 11.78
N LEU A 21 15.89 -14.53 10.53
CA LEU A 21 15.85 -15.67 9.61
C LEU A 21 17.28 -16.08 9.21
N GLU A 22 18.14 -15.12 8.90
CA GLU A 22 19.57 -15.37 8.65
C GLU A 22 20.26 -16.00 9.86
N SER A 23 19.96 -15.50 11.07
CA SER A 23 20.51 -16.07 12.31
C SER A 23 20.08 -17.53 12.48
N ALA A 24 18.84 -17.86 12.16
CA ALA A 24 18.33 -19.24 12.19
C ALA A 24 18.93 -20.12 11.08
N LEU A 25 19.31 -19.56 9.92
CA LEU A 25 19.99 -20.30 8.85
C LEU A 25 21.40 -20.73 9.24
N GLN A 26 22.11 -19.95 10.07
CA GLN A 26 23.47 -20.29 10.53
C GLN A 26 23.52 -21.55 11.41
N VAL A 27 22.39 -21.90 12.02
CA VAL A 27 22.21 -23.07 12.88
C VAL A 27 21.28 -24.11 12.23
N ALA A 28 21.22 -24.13 10.89
CA ALA A 28 20.58 -25.21 10.15
C ALA A 28 21.52 -26.43 10.08
N PRO A 29 21.00 -27.67 10.22
CA PRO A 29 19.58 -28.07 10.18
C PRO A 29 18.83 -28.02 11.53
N GLU A 30 19.50 -27.74 12.65
CA GLU A 30 18.95 -27.83 14.01
C GLU A 30 17.74 -26.90 14.22
N ALA A 31 17.74 -25.74 13.56
CA ALA A 31 16.65 -24.77 13.63
C ALA A 31 15.48 -25.00 12.65
N ARG A 32 15.34 -26.18 12.00
CA ARG A 32 14.32 -26.41 10.95
C ARG A 32 12.89 -25.99 11.34
N PHE A 33 12.48 -26.26 12.58
CA PHE A 33 11.13 -25.97 13.04
C PHE A 33 10.94 -24.47 13.24
N VAL A 34 11.97 -23.80 13.75
CA VAL A 34 12.01 -22.34 13.87
C VAL A 34 11.95 -21.70 12.48
N LEU A 35 12.75 -22.19 11.53
CA LEU A 35 12.72 -21.75 10.14
C LEU A 35 11.32 -21.89 9.54
N ARG A 36 10.63 -23.02 9.76
CA ARG A 36 9.25 -23.23 9.31
C ARG A 36 8.29 -22.17 9.86
N GLU A 37 8.25 -21.97 11.17
CA GLU A 37 7.36 -20.97 11.79
C GLU A 37 7.69 -19.55 11.31
N MET A 38 8.97 -19.24 11.14
CA MET A 38 9.40 -17.94 10.64
C MET A 38 9.00 -17.71 9.18
N CYS A 39 9.08 -18.73 8.32
CA CYS A 39 8.66 -18.63 6.93
C CYS A 39 7.14 -18.47 6.78
N PHE A 40 6.34 -19.13 7.63
CA PHE A 40 4.90 -18.88 7.71
C PHE A 40 4.58 -17.45 8.16
N SER A 41 5.26 -16.97 9.22
CA SER A 41 5.11 -15.59 9.68
C SER A 41 5.52 -14.58 8.60
N LEU A 42 6.59 -14.86 7.86
CA LEU A 42 7.06 -14.00 6.77
C LEU A 42 6.06 -13.97 5.60
N GLN A 43 5.48 -15.11 5.22
CA GLN A 43 4.46 -15.17 4.17
C GLN A 43 3.28 -14.26 4.49
N ARG A 44 2.76 -14.32 5.72
CA ARG A 44 1.65 -13.46 6.15
C ARG A 44 2.04 -12.00 6.15
N LEU A 45 3.20 -11.66 6.72
CA LEU A 45 3.69 -10.29 6.77
C LEU A 45 3.86 -9.69 5.36
N LEU A 46 4.41 -10.46 4.42
CA LEU A 46 4.56 -10.03 3.02
C LEU A 46 3.22 -9.85 2.34
N HIS A 47 2.27 -10.77 2.53
CA HIS A 47 0.93 -10.61 1.99
C HIS A 47 0.27 -9.31 2.45
N ASP A 48 0.29 -9.07 3.76
CA ASP A 48 -0.30 -7.89 4.38
C ASP A 48 0.39 -6.59 3.89
N HIS A 49 1.72 -6.61 3.76
CA HIS A 49 2.51 -5.50 3.22
C HIS A 49 2.12 -5.19 1.77
N ILE A 50 2.07 -6.19 0.89
CA ILE A 50 1.75 -6.03 -0.54
C ILE A 50 0.34 -5.47 -0.74
N VAL A 51 -0.63 -5.93 0.06
CA VAL A 51 -2.01 -5.42 0.02
C VAL A 51 -2.04 -3.94 0.37
N ARG A 52 -1.27 -3.50 1.37
CA ARG A 52 -1.17 -2.08 1.75
C ARG A 52 -0.37 -1.24 0.77
N GLU A 53 0.61 -1.84 0.12
CA GLU A 53 1.48 -1.15 -0.82
C GLU A 53 0.76 -0.82 -2.12
N THR A 54 0.00 -1.77 -2.67
CA THR A 54 -0.70 -1.67 -3.96
C THR A 54 -1.40 -0.30 -4.17
N PRO A 55 -2.29 0.18 -3.28
CA PRO A 55 -2.97 1.47 -3.47
C PRO A 55 -2.05 2.69 -3.34
N VAL A 56 -0.90 2.57 -2.67
CA VAL A 56 0.08 3.66 -2.58
C VAL A 56 0.87 3.79 -3.88
N LEU A 57 1.24 2.66 -4.49
CA LEU A 57 2.01 2.65 -5.73
C LEU A 57 1.19 3.14 -6.93
N GLU A 58 -0.10 2.80 -6.96
CA GLU A 58 -1.05 3.28 -7.97
C GLU A 58 -1.12 4.82 -7.98
N ARG A 59 -1.06 5.46 -6.82
CA ARG A 59 -1.08 6.93 -6.69
C ARG A 59 0.23 7.60 -7.11
N CYS A 60 1.35 6.88 -7.05
CA CYS A 60 2.67 7.40 -7.40
C CYS A 60 3.01 7.26 -8.89
N ALA A 61 2.11 6.71 -9.73
CA ALA A 61 2.37 6.42 -11.16
C ALA A 61 3.64 5.58 -11.41
N GLN A 62 4.10 4.84 -10.39
CA GLN A 62 5.33 4.04 -10.40
C GLN A 62 5.05 2.54 -10.58
N ARG A 63 3.93 2.20 -11.20
CA ARG A 63 3.46 0.81 -11.38
C ARG A 63 4.51 -0.09 -12.05
N ASP A 64 5.31 0.48 -12.96
CA ASP A 64 6.32 -0.26 -13.73
C ASP A 64 7.71 -0.30 -13.07
N ARG A 65 7.93 0.48 -11.99
CA ARG A 65 9.25 0.62 -11.34
C ARG A 65 9.36 -0.10 -10.01
N ILE A 66 8.26 -0.63 -9.49
CA ILE A 66 8.21 -1.22 -8.16
C ILE A 66 8.07 -2.73 -8.30
N ALA A 67 9.03 -3.41 -7.69
CA ALA A 67 9.35 -4.81 -7.93
C ALA A 67 8.11 -5.71 -7.95
N ASP A 68 8.04 -6.56 -8.96
CA ASP A 68 7.04 -7.61 -9.03
C ASP A 68 7.20 -8.54 -7.81
N HIS A 69 6.24 -8.45 -6.89
CA HIS A 69 6.18 -9.30 -5.71
C HIS A 69 5.84 -10.76 -6.04
N GLN A 70 5.57 -11.10 -7.29
CA GLN A 70 5.26 -12.46 -7.72
C GLN A 70 6.42 -13.42 -7.47
N ASP A 71 7.65 -13.01 -7.75
CA ASP A 71 8.84 -13.84 -7.57
C ASP A 71 9.05 -14.17 -6.09
N THR A 72 8.98 -13.15 -5.24
CA THR A 72 9.13 -13.28 -3.79
C THR A 72 8.03 -14.13 -3.19
N ARG A 73 6.76 -13.91 -3.57
CA ARG A 73 5.63 -14.73 -3.11
C ARG A 73 5.77 -16.19 -3.53
N SER A 74 6.18 -16.42 -4.77
CA SER A 74 6.41 -17.78 -5.31
C SER A 74 7.52 -18.47 -4.53
N LEU A 75 8.62 -17.76 -4.25
CA LEU A 75 9.77 -18.31 -3.55
C LEU A 75 9.45 -18.64 -2.07
N VAL A 76 8.74 -17.77 -1.35
CA VAL A 76 8.28 -18.06 0.02
C VAL A 76 7.39 -19.30 0.04
N ARG A 77 6.46 -19.42 -0.92
CA ARG A 77 5.59 -20.59 -1.02
C ARG A 77 6.40 -21.87 -1.26
N THR A 78 7.34 -21.86 -2.20
CA THR A 78 8.23 -23.00 -2.47
C THR A 78 9.03 -23.41 -1.22
N VAL A 79 9.58 -22.46 -0.47
CA VAL A 79 10.28 -22.75 0.78
C VAL A 79 9.35 -23.35 1.82
N ASN A 80 8.13 -22.82 1.98
CA ASN A 80 7.15 -23.36 2.92
C ASN A 80 6.74 -24.79 2.55
N GLU A 81 6.53 -25.09 1.26
CA GLU A 81 6.26 -26.45 0.77
C GLU A 81 7.41 -27.40 1.07
N LEU A 82 8.66 -26.96 0.86
CA LEU A 82 9.85 -27.74 1.22
C LEU A 82 9.90 -28.00 2.73
N LEU A 83 9.69 -26.99 3.57
CA LEU A 83 9.71 -27.14 5.03
C LEU A 83 8.54 -27.99 5.57
N LEU A 84 7.39 -27.99 4.87
CA LEU A 84 6.25 -28.86 5.18
C LEU A 84 6.52 -30.33 4.86
N SER A 85 7.42 -30.64 3.92
CA SER A 85 7.85 -32.02 3.65
C SER A 85 8.63 -32.67 4.82
N GLY A 86 8.90 -31.90 5.88
CA GLY A 86 9.38 -32.40 7.15
C GLY A 86 10.83 -32.87 7.08
N MET A 87 11.11 -34.09 7.56
CA MET A 87 12.49 -34.64 7.57
C MET A 87 13.02 -35.00 6.17
N ARG A 88 12.16 -35.00 5.15
CA ARG A 88 12.54 -35.30 3.76
C ARG A 88 13.02 -34.07 3.00
N ALA A 89 12.87 -32.88 3.58
CA ALA A 89 13.33 -31.64 2.99
C ALA A 89 14.87 -31.63 2.94
N SER A 90 15.44 -31.36 1.76
CA SER A 90 16.86 -31.05 1.64
C SER A 90 17.13 -29.72 2.34
N MET A 91 17.67 -29.76 3.56
CA MET A 91 18.03 -28.55 4.30
C MET A 91 19.03 -27.66 3.57
N PRO A 92 20.05 -28.18 2.85
CA PRO A 92 20.90 -27.34 1.99
C PRO A 92 20.10 -26.57 0.92
N THR A 93 19.07 -27.20 0.35
CA THR A 93 18.17 -26.56 -0.62
C THR A 93 17.30 -25.50 0.04
N VAL A 94 16.78 -25.77 1.24
CA VAL A 94 16.03 -24.78 2.05
C VAL A 94 16.91 -23.57 2.36
N VAL A 95 18.15 -23.78 2.81
CA VAL A 95 19.11 -22.71 3.11
C VAL A 95 19.38 -21.88 1.85
N LEU A 96 19.67 -22.53 0.72
CA LEU A 96 19.90 -21.83 -0.56
C LEU A 96 18.72 -20.93 -0.95
N TRP A 97 17.50 -21.46 -0.93
CA TRP A 97 16.31 -20.70 -1.33
C TRP A 97 15.97 -19.58 -0.34
N LEU A 98 16.19 -19.81 0.95
CA LEU A 98 15.97 -18.79 1.97
C LEU A 98 16.99 -17.66 1.91
N SER A 99 18.27 -17.95 1.67
CA SER A 99 19.27 -16.91 1.44
C SER A 99 18.92 -16.06 0.23
N LYS A 100 18.51 -16.69 -0.89
CA LYS A 100 18.06 -15.99 -2.09
C LYS A 100 16.83 -15.11 -1.82
N LEU A 101 15.87 -15.61 -1.05
CA LEU A 101 14.68 -14.85 -0.67
C LEU A 101 15.05 -13.60 0.15
N ILE A 102 15.98 -13.73 1.09
CA ILE A 102 16.41 -12.63 1.95
C ILE A 102 17.07 -11.54 1.11
N GLU A 103 17.94 -11.91 0.17
CA GLU A 103 18.60 -10.98 -0.75
C GLU A 103 17.58 -10.25 -1.62
N LEU A 104 16.66 -10.99 -2.25
CA LEU A 104 15.60 -10.40 -3.08
C LEU A 104 14.75 -9.40 -2.29
N LEU A 105 14.28 -9.78 -1.11
CA LEU A 105 13.47 -8.88 -0.27
C LEU A 105 14.19 -7.61 0.13
N ARG A 106 15.49 -7.70 0.45
CA ARG A 106 16.31 -6.52 0.77
C ARG A 106 16.44 -5.59 -0.42
N GLU A 107 16.70 -6.15 -1.59
CA GLU A 107 16.81 -5.37 -2.81
C GLU A 107 15.49 -4.69 -3.16
N GLN A 108 14.37 -5.41 -3.08
CA GLN A 108 13.03 -4.88 -3.32
C GLN A 108 12.71 -3.71 -2.37
N MET A 109 12.90 -3.88 -1.06
CA MET A 109 12.69 -2.81 -0.09
C MET A 109 13.57 -1.58 -0.37
N ALA A 110 14.83 -1.78 -0.77
CA ALA A 110 15.74 -0.68 -1.11
C ALA A 110 15.35 0.02 -2.43
N GLN A 111 14.80 -0.70 -3.40
CA GLN A 111 14.26 -0.12 -4.64
C GLN A 111 12.98 0.67 -4.35
N GLN A 112 12.06 0.11 -3.57
CA GLN A 112 10.81 0.76 -3.15
C GLN A 112 11.08 2.06 -2.39
N GLU A 113 11.99 2.05 -1.41
CA GLU A 113 12.31 3.25 -0.63
C GLU A 113 12.93 4.37 -1.47
N ARG A 114 13.82 4.04 -2.41
CA ARG A 114 14.38 5.02 -3.35
C ARG A 114 13.29 5.62 -4.23
N ALA A 115 12.44 4.77 -4.81
CA ALA A 115 11.33 5.21 -5.65
C ALA A 115 10.35 6.11 -4.90
N MET A 116 10.07 5.82 -3.62
CA MET A 116 9.25 6.66 -2.75
C MET A 116 9.89 8.01 -2.43
N VAL A 117 11.21 8.06 -2.22
CA VAL A 117 11.95 9.32 -2.01
C VAL A 117 11.90 10.18 -3.28
N ASP A 118 12.20 9.59 -4.43
CA ASP A 118 12.16 10.27 -5.73
C ASP A 118 10.76 10.83 -6.01
N ALA A 119 9.70 10.09 -5.69
CA ALA A 119 8.32 10.55 -5.85
C ALA A 119 7.99 11.76 -4.96
N LEU A 120 8.50 11.77 -3.72
CA LEU A 120 8.29 12.89 -2.79
C LEU A 120 9.07 14.13 -3.24
N GLU A 121 10.29 13.96 -3.75
CA GLU A 121 11.10 15.05 -4.29
C GLU A 121 10.50 15.64 -5.58
N GLN A 122 9.96 14.79 -6.46
CA GLN A 122 9.21 15.23 -7.65
C GLN A 122 7.92 15.95 -7.27
N ALA A 123 7.19 15.49 -6.26
CA ALA A 123 6.00 16.19 -5.76
C ALA A 123 6.34 17.54 -5.10
N ALA A 124 7.52 17.67 -4.49
CA ALA A 124 8.00 18.92 -3.89
C ALA A 124 8.60 19.90 -4.92
N SER A 125 9.16 19.39 -6.01
CA SER A 125 9.82 20.18 -7.07
C SER A 125 8.92 20.46 -8.26
N ALA A 126 7.76 19.81 -8.34
CA ALA A 126 6.77 20.12 -9.35
C ALA A 126 6.31 21.58 -9.17
N PRO A 127 6.28 22.40 -10.24
CA PRO A 127 5.52 23.64 -10.19
C PRO A 127 4.09 23.30 -9.76
N PRO A 128 3.39 24.19 -9.04
CA PRO A 128 2.03 23.92 -8.61
C PRO A 128 1.26 23.48 -9.84
N VAL A 129 0.87 22.21 -9.86
CA VAL A 129 0.06 21.65 -10.94
C VAL A 129 -1.16 22.56 -10.98
N GLU A 130 -1.38 23.24 -12.11
CA GLU A 130 -2.65 23.89 -12.37
C GLU A 130 -3.70 22.79 -12.32
N VAL A 131 -4.32 22.68 -11.14
CA VAL A 131 -5.33 21.67 -10.82
C VAL A 131 -6.46 21.92 -11.81
N PRO A 132 -6.81 20.94 -12.68
CA PRO A 132 -8.01 21.04 -13.48
C PRO A 132 -9.17 21.35 -12.54
N THR A 133 -9.86 22.44 -12.81
CA THR A 133 -10.90 23.06 -11.99
C THR A 133 -12.18 22.21 -11.83
N ASP A 134 -12.14 20.90 -12.10
CA ASP A 134 -13.32 20.04 -12.19
C ASP A 134 -13.33 18.95 -11.13
N ILE A 135 -14.23 19.11 -10.15
CA ILE A 135 -14.69 18.01 -9.29
C ILE A 135 -15.35 16.95 -10.18
N SER A 136 -14.97 15.68 -10.00
CA SER A 136 -15.46 14.54 -10.78
C SER A 136 -16.10 13.45 -9.90
N GLY A 137 -16.98 12.64 -10.49
CA GLY A 137 -17.76 11.60 -9.80
C GLY A 137 -16.94 10.53 -9.09
N GLY A 138 -15.75 10.22 -9.62
CA GLY A 138 -14.84 9.23 -9.04
C GLY A 138 -13.99 9.74 -7.87
N MET A 139 -14.06 11.02 -7.51
CA MET A 139 -13.35 11.55 -6.34
C MET A 139 -14.03 11.09 -5.05
N SER A 140 -13.23 10.78 -4.02
CA SER A 140 -13.79 10.46 -2.69
C SER A 140 -14.23 11.72 -1.94
N VAL A 141 -15.19 11.57 -1.01
CA VAL A 141 -15.62 12.68 -0.14
C VAL A 141 -14.44 13.31 0.62
N ASN A 142 -13.53 12.49 1.18
CA ASN A 142 -12.35 13.01 1.87
C ASN A 142 -11.36 13.72 0.93
N GLU A 143 -11.23 13.26 -0.31
CA GLU A 143 -10.39 13.92 -1.33
C GLU A 143 -10.96 15.30 -1.68
N ILE A 144 -12.28 15.42 -1.84
CA ILE A 144 -12.94 16.70 -2.12
C ILE A 144 -12.85 17.64 -0.91
N LEU A 145 -13.07 17.16 0.31
CA LEU A 145 -12.94 17.98 1.52
C LEU A 145 -11.51 18.47 1.74
N GLN A 146 -10.50 17.67 1.35
CA GLN A 146 -9.10 18.08 1.45
C GLN A 146 -8.73 19.12 0.39
N ARG A 147 -9.22 18.96 -0.85
CA ARG A 147 -8.91 19.85 -1.98
C ARG A 147 -9.76 21.12 -1.98
N TYR A 148 -11.01 21.02 -1.56
CA TYR A 148 -12.01 22.08 -1.54
C TYR A 148 -12.71 22.13 -0.17
N PRO A 149 -12.03 22.60 0.90
CA PRO A 149 -12.60 22.65 2.25
C PRO A 149 -13.94 23.41 2.34
N LYS A 150 -14.19 24.35 1.41
CA LYS A 150 -15.44 25.11 1.29
C LYS A 150 -16.68 24.23 1.03
N THR A 151 -16.49 23.03 0.47
CA THR A 151 -17.57 22.06 0.22
C THR A 151 -18.08 21.40 1.51
N GLN A 152 -17.39 21.55 2.65
CA GLN A 152 -17.78 20.92 3.92
C GLN A 152 -19.23 21.21 4.31
N ARG A 153 -19.68 22.46 4.16
CA ARG A 153 -21.07 22.84 4.47
C ARG A 153 -22.09 22.11 3.62
N LEU A 154 -21.75 21.78 2.37
CA LEU A 154 -22.64 21.04 1.48
C LEU A 154 -22.77 19.60 1.95
N PHE A 155 -21.67 18.93 2.30
CA PHE A 155 -21.71 17.58 2.86
C PHE A 155 -22.46 17.51 4.20
N GLU A 156 -22.29 18.50 5.07
CA GLU A 156 -23.05 18.61 6.32
C GLU A 156 -24.56 18.83 6.08
N HIS A 157 -24.91 19.66 5.10
CA HIS A 157 -26.31 19.92 4.73
C HIS A 157 -26.99 18.70 4.12
N LEU A 158 -26.25 17.90 3.36
CA LEU A 158 -26.72 16.64 2.77
C LEU A 158 -26.67 15.47 3.74
N HIS A 159 -26.32 15.70 5.01
CA HIS A 159 -26.22 14.67 6.05
C HIS A 159 -25.27 13.50 5.70
N ILE A 160 -24.24 13.76 4.89
CA ILE A 160 -23.24 12.77 4.49
C ILE A 160 -22.29 12.53 5.67
N ASN A 161 -22.26 11.31 6.18
CA ASN A 161 -21.47 10.95 7.35
C ASN A 161 -20.03 10.66 6.94
N ARG A 162 -19.16 11.65 7.10
CA ARG A 162 -17.73 11.55 6.80
C ARG A 162 -17.01 10.35 7.42
N LEU A 163 -17.44 9.86 8.59
CA LEU A 163 -16.80 8.71 9.24
C LEU A 163 -17.16 7.37 8.59
N GLN A 164 -18.28 7.30 7.89
CA GLN A 164 -18.77 6.11 7.20
C GLN A 164 -18.52 6.19 5.69
N GLU A 165 -18.84 7.34 5.09
CA GLU A 165 -18.89 7.56 3.63
C GLU A 165 -17.67 8.34 3.11
N GLY A 166 -16.70 8.65 3.99
CA GLY A 166 -15.55 9.49 3.65
C GLY A 166 -14.63 8.92 2.56
N TYR A 167 -14.66 7.61 2.33
CA TYR A 167 -13.87 6.91 1.32
C TYR A 167 -14.68 6.53 0.08
N GLU A 168 -16.00 6.71 0.11
CA GLU A 168 -16.87 6.46 -1.04
C GLU A 168 -16.71 7.57 -2.07
N SER A 169 -16.88 7.19 -3.34
CA SER A 169 -16.89 8.12 -4.46
C SER A 169 -18.15 8.98 -4.44
N VAL A 170 -18.09 10.16 -5.06
CA VAL A 170 -19.27 11.03 -5.23
C VAL A 170 -20.42 10.30 -5.92
N ASP A 171 -20.11 9.43 -6.89
CA ASP A 171 -21.12 8.64 -7.59
C ASP A 171 -21.85 7.67 -6.65
N GLU A 172 -21.11 7.00 -5.76
CA GLU A 172 -21.67 6.08 -4.76
C GLU A 172 -22.50 6.83 -3.71
N VAL A 173 -22.00 7.97 -3.24
CA VAL A 173 -22.74 8.82 -2.28
C VAL A 173 -24.02 9.38 -2.90
N ALA A 174 -23.96 9.84 -4.15
CA ALA A 174 -25.15 10.27 -4.88
C ALA A 174 -26.19 9.15 -4.97
N TRP A 175 -25.75 7.95 -5.28
CA TRP A 175 -26.62 6.77 -5.33
C TRP A 175 -27.26 6.48 -3.97
N HIS A 176 -26.47 6.44 -2.89
CA HIS A 176 -26.94 6.10 -1.55
C HIS A 176 -27.98 7.08 -1.01
N HIS A 177 -27.83 8.36 -1.36
CA HIS A 177 -28.74 9.43 -0.95
C HIS A 177 -29.85 9.71 -1.97
N GLY A 178 -29.94 8.92 -3.05
CA GLY A 178 -30.96 9.08 -4.09
C GLY A 178 -30.85 10.42 -4.85
N MET A 179 -29.65 10.97 -4.96
CA MET A 179 -29.35 12.23 -5.63
C MET A 179 -29.00 12.02 -7.09
N ASP A 180 -29.31 13.01 -7.93
CA ASP A 180 -28.78 13.06 -9.29
C ASP A 180 -27.28 13.41 -9.24
N VAL A 181 -26.45 12.51 -9.78
CA VAL A 181 -24.99 12.65 -9.81
C VAL A 181 -24.54 13.95 -10.49
N SER A 182 -25.19 14.33 -11.59
CA SER A 182 -24.81 15.52 -12.36
C SER A 182 -25.14 16.80 -11.58
N GLN A 183 -26.30 16.83 -10.93
CA GLN A 183 -26.71 17.93 -10.05
C GLN A 183 -25.81 18.03 -8.81
N PHE A 184 -25.44 16.90 -8.21
CA PHE A 184 -24.58 16.89 -7.03
C PHE A 184 -23.16 17.38 -7.35
N LEU A 185 -22.59 16.96 -8.48
CA LEU A 185 -21.30 17.46 -8.96
C LEU A 185 -21.34 18.97 -9.22
N GLU A 186 -22.43 19.48 -9.79
CA GLU A 186 -22.60 20.92 -10.02
C GLU A 186 -22.69 21.71 -8.71
N GLN A 187 -23.43 21.22 -7.72
CA GLN A 187 -23.48 21.82 -6.38
C GLN A 187 -22.11 21.83 -5.70
N LEU A 188 -21.32 20.76 -5.86
CA LEU A 188 -19.95 20.69 -5.34
C LEU A 188 -19.04 21.72 -6.01
N ARG A 189 -19.13 21.90 -7.33
CA ARG A 189 -18.36 22.92 -8.08
C ARG A 189 -18.75 24.33 -7.67
N GLN A 190 -20.04 24.59 -7.48
CA GLN A 190 -20.53 25.87 -6.99
C GLN A 190 -20.06 26.13 -5.55
N ALA A 191 -20.15 25.16 -4.65
CA ALA A 191 -19.66 25.29 -3.29
C ALA A 191 -18.13 25.49 -3.22
N ALA A 192 -17.38 24.87 -4.13
CA ALA A 192 -15.92 25.04 -4.21
C ALA A 192 -15.51 26.44 -4.70
N THR A 193 -16.29 27.07 -5.58
CA THR A 193 -16.01 28.39 -6.16
C THR A 193 -16.61 29.56 -5.36
N SER A 194 -17.60 29.31 -4.51
CA SER A 194 -18.25 30.32 -3.67
C SER A 194 -17.33 30.81 -2.54
N PHE A 195 -16.49 31.80 -2.83
CA PHE A 195 -16.13 33.00 -2.03
C PHE A 195 -14.87 33.64 -2.64
N ALA A 196 -15.09 34.52 -3.61
CA ALA A 196 -14.26 35.67 -3.91
C ALA A 196 -15.17 36.91 -3.72
N SER A 197 -15.49 37.21 -2.46
CA SER A 197 -16.15 38.46 -2.02
C SER A 197 -15.86 38.64 -0.55
#